data_AF-G0ZS38-F1
#
_entry.id   AF-G0ZS38-F1
#
_cell.length_a   1.000
_cell.length_b   1.000
_cell.length_c   1.000
_cell.angle_alpha   90.00
_cell.angle_beta   90.00
_cell.angle_gamma   90.00
#
_symmetry.space_group_name_H-M   'P 1'
#
loop_
_entity.id
_entity.type
_entity.pdbx_description
1 polymer ?
#
loop_
_entity_poly.entity_id
_entity_poly.type
_entity_poly.pdbx_seq_one_letter_code
_entity_poly.pdbx_strand_id
1 'polypeptide(L)'
;EGPAGEAFHLNHPDALMFINDCNVILRAIMSACGDADDCVSTSEATELAEKLDEKDIRNLPRPGQVDFINGGPPCQGFSGMNRFNQGKWSKMQCEMILAFLSFADYFRPRFFLLENVRNFVTFNKGQTFRLTPASLL
;
A
#
# COMPACT_ATOMS: atom_id res chain seq x y z
N GLU A 1 6.45 -1.63 13.23
CA GLU A 1 5.16 -2.20 12.79
C GLU A 1 4.70 -3.38 13.65
N GLY A 2 5.60 -4.21 14.17
CA GLY A 2 5.31 -5.34 15.08
C GLY A 2 4.21 -5.09 16.14
N PRO A 3 4.34 -4.07 17.01
CA PRO A 3 3.36 -3.83 18.08
C PRO A 3 1.94 -3.50 17.59
N ALA A 4 1.82 -2.80 16.45
CA ALA A 4 0.52 -2.48 15.87
C ALA A 4 -0.12 -3.72 15.23
N GLY A 5 0.71 -4.56 14.58
CA GLY A 5 0.27 -5.85 14.08
C GLY A 5 -0.23 -6.76 15.20
N GLU A 6 0.56 -6.94 16.26
CA GLU A 6 0.15 -7.74 17.42
C GLU A 6 -1.18 -7.26 18.02
N ALA A 7 -1.35 -5.94 18.18
CA ALA A 7 -2.61 -5.37 18.63
C ALA A 7 -3.77 -5.67 17.67
N PHE A 8 -3.56 -5.60 16.35
CA PHE A 8 -4.59 -5.92 15.37
C PHE A 8 -5.02 -7.39 15.48
N HIS A 9 -4.05 -8.30 15.57
CA HIS A 9 -4.29 -9.74 15.70
C HIS A 9 -5.05 -10.09 16.98
N LEU A 10 -4.70 -9.47 18.12
CA LEU A 10 -5.42 -9.67 19.39
C LEU A 10 -6.91 -9.31 19.30
N ASN A 11 -7.27 -8.33 18.48
CA ASN A 11 -8.66 -7.90 18.30
C ASN A 11 -9.37 -8.64 17.16
N HIS A 12 -8.63 -9.28 16.24
CA HIS A 12 -9.15 -9.95 15.05
C HIS A 12 -8.41 -11.29 14.84
N PRO A 13 -8.63 -12.30 15.71
CA PRO A 13 -7.88 -13.55 15.68
C PRO A 13 -8.10 -14.36 14.39
N ASP A 14 -9.26 -14.21 13.76
CA ASP A 14 -9.61 -14.88 12.50
C ASP A 14 -9.07 -14.17 11.26
N ALA A 15 -8.50 -12.97 11.41
CA ALA A 15 -7.93 -12.24 10.29
C ALA A 15 -6.53 -12.76 9.94
N LEU A 16 -6.31 -13.02 8.65
CA LEU A 16 -4.97 -13.25 8.14
C LEU A 16 -4.21 -11.93 8.16
N MET A 17 -3.06 -11.92 8.83
CA MET A 17 -2.30 -10.71 9.07
C MET A 17 -0.86 -10.88 8.59
N PHE A 18 -0.39 -9.91 7.80
CA PHE A 18 0.96 -9.88 7.25
C PHE A 18 1.68 -8.66 7.80
N ILE A 19 2.77 -8.87 8.55
CA ILE A 19 3.67 -7.79 9.00
C ILE A 19 4.83 -7.73 8.00
N ASN A 20 4.62 -7.00 6.91
CA ASN A 20 5.61 -6.84 5.86
C ASN A 20 5.37 -5.55 5.06
N ASP A 21 6.36 -5.14 4.26
CA ASP A 21 6.21 -4.01 3.35
C ASP A 21 5.13 -4.33 2.29
N CYS A 22 4.17 -3.42 2.14
CA CYS A 22 3.07 -3.57 1.19
C CYS A 22 3.54 -3.73 -0.27
N ASN A 23 4.70 -3.19 -0.65
CA ASN A 23 5.26 -3.36 -1.99
C ASN A 23 5.78 -4.79 -2.19
N VAL A 24 6.39 -5.38 -1.16
CA VAL A 24 6.81 -6.79 -1.15
C VAL A 24 5.59 -7.70 -1.29
N ILE A 25 4.52 -7.40 -0.54
CA ILE A 25 3.27 -8.15 -0.58
C ILE A 25 2.60 -8.06 -1.96
N LEU A 26 2.48 -6.86 -2.54
CA LEU A 26 1.88 -6.70 -3.86
C LEU A 26 2.70 -7.40 -4.94
N ARG A 27 4.04 -7.30 -4.88
CA ARG A 27 4.94 -8.02 -5.78
C ARG A 27 4.74 -9.53 -5.68
N ALA A 28 4.66 -10.07 -4.48
CA ALA A 28 4.41 -11.50 -4.27
C ALA A 28 3.02 -11.94 -4.76
N ILE A 29 1.99 -11.12 -4.58
CA ILE A 29 0.65 -11.36 -5.12
C ILE A 29 0.70 -11.47 -6.64
N MET A 30 1.26 -10.46 -7.31
CA MET A 30 1.34 -10.40 -8.78
C MET A 30 2.17 -11.55 -9.35
N SER A 31 3.34 -11.82 -8.74
CA SER A 31 4.16 -12.98 -9.14
C SER A 31 3.41 -14.30 -9.04
N ALA A 32 2.66 -14.52 -7.96
CA ALA A 32 1.90 -15.75 -7.77
C ALA A 32 0.63 -15.83 -8.65
N CYS A 33 0.22 -14.73 -9.29
CA CYS A 33 -0.84 -14.73 -10.31
C CYS A 33 -0.29 -14.88 -11.75
N GLY A 34 1.03 -14.79 -11.93
CA GLY A 34 1.67 -14.82 -13.24
C GLY A 34 1.89 -13.43 -13.86
N ASP A 35 1.61 -12.36 -13.12
CA ASP A 35 1.65 -10.97 -13.58
C ASP A 35 2.92 -10.23 -13.12
N ALA A 36 4.02 -10.97 -12.90
CA ALA A 36 5.27 -10.42 -12.38
C ALA A 36 5.88 -9.34 -13.29
N ASP A 37 5.70 -9.46 -14.61
CA ASP A 37 6.27 -8.56 -15.61
C ASP A 37 5.57 -7.19 -15.63
N ASP A 38 4.30 -7.15 -15.20
CA ASP A 38 3.52 -5.92 -15.08
C ASP A 38 3.76 -5.18 -13.75
N CYS A 39 4.43 -5.83 -12.80
CA CYS A 39 4.72 -5.27 -11.48
C CYS A 39 6.04 -4.48 -11.49
N VAL A 40 5.94 -3.15 -11.62
CA VAL A 40 7.10 -2.25 -11.48
C VAL A 40 7.45 -2.07 -10.00
N SER A 41 8.37 -2.90 -9.51
CA SER A 41 8.87 -2.88 -8.13
C SER A 41 10.36 -2.55 -8.05
N THR A 42 10.83 -2.13 -6.86
CA THR A 42 12.28 -2.01 -6.61
C THR A 42 12.93 -3.40 -6.60
N SER A 43 14.23 -3.46 -6.88
CA SER A 43 14.99 -4.71 -6.79
C SER A 43 14.91 -5.33 -5.40
N GLU A 44 14.95 -4.50 -4.35
CA GLU A 44 14.78 -4.92 -2.96
C GLU A 44 13.42 -5.58 -2.71
N ALA A 45 12.33 -4.98 -3.20
CA ALA A 45 11.00 -5.56 -3.03
C ALA A 45 10.85 -6.90 -3.78
N THR A 46 11.48 -7.03 -4.96
CA THR A 46 11.51 -8.28 -5.71
C THR A 46 12.28 -9.37 -4.95
N GLU A 47 13.49 -9.08 -4.47
CA GLU A 47 14.30 -10.04 -3.71
C GLU A 47 13.64 -10.48 -2.40
N LEU A 48 12.93 -9.57 -1.71
CA LEU A 48 12.20 -9.89 -0.49
C LEU A 48 10.93 -10.70 -0.77
N ALA A 49 10.24 -10.44 -1.88
CA ALA A 49 9.05 -11.19 -2.28
C ALA A 49 9.39 -12.65 -2.61
N GLU A 50 10.55 -12.91 -3.23
CA GLU A 50 11.05 -14.26 -3.52
C GLU A 50 11.42 -15.05 -2.26
N LYS A 51 11.72 -14.36 -1.15
CA LYS A 51 12.08 -14.95 0.14
C LYS A 51 10.87 -15.19 1.06
N LEU A 52 9.66 -14.83 0.63
CA LEU A 52 8.45 -15.12 1.41
C LEU A 52 8.18 -16.61 1.47
N ASP A 53 7.72 -17.07 2.63
CA ASP A 53 7.34 -18.47 2.82
C ASP A 53 6.19 -18.85 1.88
N GLU A 54 6.27 -20.04 1.28
CA GLU A 54 5.21 -20.54 0.39
C GLU A 54 3.83 -20.61 1.07
N LYS A 55 3.82 -20.77 2.39
CA LYS A 55 2.59 -20.75 3.19
C LYS A 55 1.96 -19.36 3.16
N ASP A 56 2.76 -18.32 3.32
CA ASP A 56 2.29 -16.94 3.29
C ASP A 56 1.81 -16.58 1.89
N ILE A 57 2.58 -16.92 0.86
CA ILE A 57 2.20 -16.69 -0.54
C ILE A 57 0.86 -17.35 -0.87
N ARG A 58 0.61 -18.57 -0.38
CA ARG A 58 -0.68 -19.27 -0.57
C ARG A 58 -1.86 -18.59 0.10
N ASN A 59 -1.62 -17.89 1.21
CA ASN A 59 -2.64 -17.18 1.97
C ASN A 59 -2.86 -15.73 1.50
N LEU A 60 -2.06 -15.23 0.56
CA LEU A 60 -2.25 -13.90 -0.01
C LEU A 60 -3.53 -13.84 -0.87
N PRO A 61 -4.28 -12.73 -0.80
CA PRO A 61 -5.51 -12.57 -1.56
C PRO A 61 -5.23 -12.52 -3.07
N ARG A 62 -6.22 -12.98 -3.86
CA ARG A 62 -6.19 -12.96 -5.33
C ARG A 62 -7.25 -12.01 -5.90
N PRO A 63 -7.06 -11.49 -7.13
CA PRO A 63 -8.11 -10.78 -7.85
C PRO A 63 -9.42 -11.57 -7.84
N GLY A 64 -10.53 -10.89 -7.57
CA GLY A 64 -11.85 -11.51 -7.38
C GLY A 64 -12.17 -12.00 -5.95
N GLN A 65 -11.20 -12.00 -5.02
CA GLN A 65 -11.43 -12.30 -3.61
C GLN A 65 -11.56 -11.05 -2.72
N VAL A 66 -11.27 -9.87 -3.26
CA VAL A 66 -11.22 -8.61 -2.51
C VAL A 66 -12.39 -7.71 -2.92
N ASP A 67 -13.41 -7.64 -2.06
CA ASP A 67 -14.56 -6.75 -2.27
C ASP A 67 -14.32 -5.30 -1.82
N PHE A 68 -13.47 -5.10 -0.81
CA PHE A 68 -13.21 -3.81 -0.19
C PHE A 68 -11.74 -3.65 0.16
N ILE A 69 -11.17 -2.49 -0.19
CA ILE A 69 -9.84 -2.08 0.24
C ILE A 69 -9.96 -0.78 1.02
N ASN A 70 -9.42 -0.76 2.24
CA ASN A 70 -9.29 0.44 3.05
C ASN A 70 -7.87 0.61 3.60
N GLY A 71 -7.45 1.86 3.79
CA GLY A 71 -6.12 2.14 4.29
C GLY A 71 -5.85 3.63 4.44
N GLY A 72 -4.89 3.95 5.31
CA GLY A 72 -4.37 5.30 5.51
C GLY A 72 -2.87 5.33 5.16
N PRO A 73 -2.49 5.39 3.87
CA PRO A 73 -1.08 5.42 3.50
C PRO A 73 -0.40 6.63 4.15
N PRO A 74 0.80 6.45 4.74
CA PRO A 74 1.43 7.49 5.54
C PRO A 74 1.73 8.73 4.70
N CYS A 75 1.51 9.88 5.31
CA CYS A 75 1.47 11.17 4.64
C CYS A 75 2.52 12.13 5.23
N GLN A 76 3.68 11.60 5.63
CA GLN A 76 4.66 12.36 6.41
C GLN A 76 5.25 13.56 5.64
N GLY A 77 5.18 13.58 4.31
CA GLY A 77 5.54 14.77 3.51
C GLY A 77 4.51 15.90 3.52
N PHE A 78 3.28 15.64 3.98
CA PHE A 78 2.13 16.54 3.88
C PHE A 78 1.79 17.24 5.20
N SER A 79 2.42 16.83 6.30
CA SER A 79 2.24 17.49 7.58
C SER A 79 3.04 18.81 7.59
N GLY A 80 2.35 19.94 7.79
CA GLY A 80 2.99 21.24 7.99
C GLY A 80 3.81 21.33 9.30
N MET A 81 3.77 20.26 10.10
CA MET A 81 4.47 20.09 11.37
C MET A 81 5.87 19.46 11.20
N ASN A 82 6.18 18.94 10.01
CA ASN A 82 7.50 18.36 9.72
C ASN A 82 8.49 19.42 9.22
N ARG A 83 9.53 19.66 10.02
CA ARG A 83 10.64 20.60 9.73
C ARG A 83 11.45 20.22 8.47
N PHE A 84 11.32 18.99 7.97
CA PHE A 84 12.07 18.43 6.82
C PHE A 84 11.15 17.89 5.71
N ASN A 85 10.12 18.67 5.32
CA ASN A 85 9.13 18.26 4.31
C ASN A 85 9.64 18.19 2.85
N GLN A 86 10.90 18.56 2.57
CA GLN A 86 11.51 18.50 1.22
C GLN A 86 12.58 17.41 1.05
N GLY A 87 12.84 16.59 2.07
CA GLY A 87 13.84 15.52 1.99
C GLY A 87 13.42 14.36 1.08
N LYS A 88 14.38 13.55 0.61
CA LYS A 88 14.12 12.32 -0.16
C LYS A 88 13.12 11.38 0.55
N TRP A 89 13.22 11.31 1.88
CA TRP A 89 12.34 10.51 2.72
C TRP A 89 10.88 10.99 2.74
N SER A 90 10.66 12.31 2.63
CA SER A 90 9.32 12.91 2.47
C SER A 90 8.69 12.48 1.14
N LYS A 91 9.47 12.47 0.05
CA LYS A 91 9.01 12.00 -1.27
C LYS A 91 8.67 10.51 -1.27
N MET A 92 9.52 9.67 -0.67
CA MET A 92 9.28 8.23 -0.53
C MET A 92 8.01 7.91 0.27
N GLN A 93 7.70 8.68 1.31
CA GLN A 93 6.45 8.54 2.06
C GLN A 93 5.24 8.99 1.23
N CYS A 94 5.36 10.04 0.42
CA CYS A 94 4.30 10.42 -0.52
C CYS A 94 4.03 9.35 -1.58
N GLU A 95 5.02 8.53 -1.93
CA GLU A 95 4.90 7.44 -2.89
C GLU A 95 4.11 6.24 -2.35
N MET A 96 3.90 6.12 -1.03
CA MET A 96 3.04 5.05 -0.47
C MET A 96 1.56 5.20 -0.86
N ILE A 97 1.12 6.39 -1.25
CA ILE A 97 -0.19 6.57 -1.89
C ILE A 97 -0.22 5.83 -3.24
N LEU A 98 0.86 5.84 -4.00
CA LEU A 98 0.93 5.13 -5.28
C LEU A 98 0.86 3.62 -5.05
N ALA A 99 1.60 3.09 -4.08
CA ALA A 99 1.50 1.67 -3.71
C ALA A 99 0.05 1.29 -3.36
N PHE A 100 -0.63 2.10 -2.54
CA PHE A 100 -2.02 1.85 -2.16
C PHE A 100 -2.99 1.93 -3.35
N LEU A 101 -2.76 2.85 -4.30
CA LEU A 101 -3.51 2.92 -5.55
C LEU A 101 -3.24 1.71 -6.46
N SER A 102 -2.02 1.17 -6.48
CA SER A 102 -1.68 -0.05 -7.23
C SER A 102 -2.46 -1.27 -6.71
N PHE A 103 -2.70 -1.37 -5.40
CA PHE A 103 -3.61 -2.38 -4.86
C PHE A 103 -5.03 -2.23 -5.42
N ALA A 104 -5.56 -1.00 -5.47
CA ALA A 104 -6.90 -0.75 -5.99
C ALA A 104 -7.01 -1.08 -7.48
N ASP A 105 -6.01 -0.68 -8.27
CA ASP A 105 -5.98 -0.96 -9.72
C ASP A 105 -5.86 -2.46 -10.00
N TYR A 106 -5.01 -3.18 -9.26
CA TYR A 106 -4.80 -4.61 -9.47
C TYR A 106 -5.99 -5.47 -9.03
N PHE A 107 -6.55 -5.20 -7.84
CA PHE A 107 -7.65 -6.01 -7.30
C PHE A 107 -9.03 -5.64 -7.84
N ARG A 108 -9.21 -4.42 -8.35
CA ARG A 108 -10.50 -3.87 -8.80
C ARG A 108 -11.65 -4.12 -7.80
N PRO A 109 -11.50 -3.70 -6.53
CA PRO A 109 -12.52 -3.96 -5.51
C PRO A 109 -13.81 -3.18 -5.81
N ARG A 110 -14.93 -3.62 -5.22
CA ARG A 110 -16.23 -2.92 -5.34
C ARG A 110 -16.23 -1.59 -4.60
N PHE A 111 -15.46 -1.51 -3.51
CA PHE A 111 -15.34 -0.32 -2.68
C PHE A 111 -13.86 -0.04 -2.39
N PHE A 112 -13.50 1.24 -2.34
CA PHE A 112 -12.15 1.70 -1.99
C PHE A 112 -12.24 2.91 -1.06
N LEU A 113 -11.51 2.87 0.06
CA LEU A 113 -11.45 3.95 1.04
C LEU A 113 -10.00 4.33 1.34
N LEU A 114 -9.63 5.54 0.95
CA LEU A 114 -8.34 6.16 1.29
C LEU A 114 -8.57 7.20 2.38
N GLU A 115 -8.09 6.92 3.58
CA GLU A 115 -8.08 7.88 4.70
C GLU A 115 -6.78 8.69 4.68
N ASN A 116 -6.88 9.99 4.95
CA ASN A 116 -5.70 10.83 5.05
C ASN A 116 -5.96 12.11 5.87
N VAL A 117 -4.90 12.78 6.30
CA VAL A 117 -4.96 14.06 7.01
C VAL A 117 -5.57 15.16 6.15
N ARG A 118 -6.22 16.14 6.80
CA ARG A 118 -6.89 17.28 6.13
C ARG A 118 -6.02 17.99 5.09
N ASN A 119 -4.71 18.08 5.30
CA ASN A 119 -3.81 18.78 4.39
C ASN A 119 -3.59 18.07 3.05
N PHE A 120 -3.99 16.80 2.92
CA PHE A 120 -3.89 16.01 1.71
C PHE A 120 -4.52 16.72 0.50
N VAL A 121 -5.70 17.33 0.67
CA VAL A 121 -6.42 18.04 -0.40
C VAL A 121 -5.72 19.33 -0.87
N THR A 122 -4.87 19.92 -0.04
CA THR A 122 -4.18 21.19 -0.32
C THR A 122 -2.71 21.01 -0.69
N PHE A 123 -2.12 19.85 -0.42
CA PHE A 123 -0.71 19.60 -0.62
C PHE A 123 -0.31 19.65 -2.10
N ASN A 124 0.93 20.10 -2.36
CA ASN A 124 1.46 20.31 -3.71
C ASN A 124 0.47 21.08 -4.61
N LYS A 125 -0.09 22.18 -4.09
CA LYS A 125 -1.12 22.99 -4.77
C LYS A 125 -2.37 22.18 -5.16
N GLY A 126 -2.71 21.15 -4.39
CA GLY A 126 -3.82 20.22 -4.64
C GLY A 126 -3.55 19.21 -5.76
N GLN A 127 -2.36 19.18 -6.37
CA GLN A 127 -2.07 18.24 -7.46
C GLN A 127 -2.14 16.78 -7.03
N THR A 128 -1.62 16.45 -5.84
CA THR A 128 -1.67 15.06 -5.35
C THR A 128 -3.11 14.57 -5.25
N PHE A 129 -3.98 15.35 -4.62
CA PHE A 129 -5.40 15.04 -4.54
C PHE A 129 -6.09 14.99 -5.90
N ARG A 130 -5.65 15.76 -6.91
CA ARG A 130 -6.23 15.68 -8.26
C ARG A 130 -5.79 14.42 -9.01
N LEU A 131 -4.54 14.00 -8.83
CA LEU A 131 -4.00 12.81 -9.48
C LEU A 131 -4.56 11.53 -8.87
N THR A 132 -4.74 11.45 -7.55
CA THR A 132 -5.28 10.25 -6.88
C THR A 132 -6.60 9.73 -7.46
N PRO A 133 -7.69 10.51 -7.57
CA PRO A 133 -8.93 10.06 -8.19
C PRO A 133 -8.79 9.90 -9.70
N ALA A 134 -7.92 10.67 -10.37
CA ALA A 134 -7.67 10.50 -11.80
C ALA A 134 -6.98 9.16 -12.11
N SER A 135 -6.20 8.62 -11.18
CA SER A 135 -5.60 7.27 -11.27
C SER A 135 -6.58 6.13 -10.97
N LEU A 136 -7.77 6.44 -10.45
CA LEU A 136 -8.82 5.46 -10.14
C LEU A 136 -9.93 5.40 -11.22
N LEU A 137 -9.87 6.29 -12.22
CA LEU A 137 -10.82 6.43 -13.33
C LEU A 137 -10.24 5.89 -14.63
#